data_AF-A0A1T1H7I3-F1
#
_entry.id   AF-A0A1T1H7I3-F1
#
_cell.length_a   1.000
_cell.length_b   1.000
_cell.length_c   1.000
_cell.angle_alpha   90.00
_cell.angle_beta   90.00
_cell.angle_gamma   90.00
#
_symmetry.space_group_name_H-M   'P 1'
#
loop_
_entity.id
_entity.type
_entity.pdbx_description
1 polymer ?
#
loop_
_entity_poly.entity_id
_entity_poly.type
_entity_poly.pdbx_seq_one_letter_code
_entity_poly.pdbx_strand_id
1 'polypeptide(L)'
;MAMNNSYIYKIYPSIGIARVGTSEEFYLGPETSAGMPLTWPEAVPATSEDIFRDQNGDMRRQAARFKIYRYKEGCEHEAEEVTLNTPGVHKIEWTVHVANKKSSWYEYQTNPGELPYSPNHPLRNPSIIEAEVRQKTLITDPGKRQISGRSQHGQQYTFSKAGAADQYCSFPPENIKPFTIETLGECQTDDHG
;
A
#
# COMPACT_ATOMS: atom_id res chain seq x y z
N MET A 1 38.73 -10.26 -19.23
CA MET A 1 37.33 -10.72 -19.31
C MET A 1 36.58 -10.01 -18.22
N ALA A 2 35.64 -9.11 -18.56
CA ALA A 2 34.81 -8.49 -17.54
C ALA A 2 33.88 -9.57 -16.98
N MET A 3 33.99 -9.86 -15.68
CA MET A 3 32.96 -10.66 -15.03
C MET A 3 31.66 -9.85 -15.12
N ASN A 4 30.67 -10.36 -15.84
CA ASN A 4 29.31 -9.82 -15.74
C ASN A 4 28.84 -10.07 -14.30
N ASN A 5 28.97 -9.06 -13.44
CA ASN A 5 28.32 -9.06 -12.14
C ASN A 5 26.82 -8.84 -12.39
N SER A 6 26.12 -9.93 -12.67
CA SER A 6 24.66 -9.95 -12.71
C SER A 6 24.12 -9.78 -11.29
N TYR A 7 23.08 -8.96 -11.16
CA TYR A 7 22.40 -8.69 -9.90
C TYR A 7 20.92 -9.09 -10.01
N ILE A 8 20.40 -9.66 -8.93
CA ILE A 8 18.97 -9.90 -8.74
C ILE A 8 18.43 -8.84 -7.79
N TYR A 9 17.37 -8.14 -8.20
CA TYR A 9 16.71 -7.11 -7.40
C TYR A 9 15.45 -7.65 -6.74
N LYS A 10 15.24 -7.30 -5.47
CA LYS A 10 14.07 -7.71 -4.68
C LYS A 10 13.54 -6.52 -3.89
N ILE A 11 12.22 -6.46 -3.73
CA ILE A 11 11.55 -5.47 -2.88
C ILE A 11 11.28 -6.10 -1.52
N TYR A 12 11.61 -5.39 -0.45
CA TYR A 12 11.27 -5.77 0.91
C TYR A 12 10.51 -4.66 1.64
N PRO A 13 9.55 -5.00 2.51
CA PRO A 13 9.04 -6.35 2.73
C PRO A 13 8.30 -6.87 1.49
N SER A 14 8.21 -8.20 1.34
CA SER A 14 7.42 -8.79 0.26
C SER A 14 5.93 -8.47 0.41
N ILE A 15 5.48 -8.27 1.65
CA ILE A 15 4.12 -7.86 2.02
C ILE A 15 4.24 -6.73 3.04
N GLY A 16 3.87 -5.51 2.64
CA GLY A 16 3.80 -4.36 3.55
C GLY A 16 2.50 -4.34 4.34
N ILE A 17 2.56 -3.88 5.59
CA ILE A 17 1.40 -3.74 6.48
C ILE A 17 1.24 -2.26 6.86
N ALA A 18 0.23 -1.63 6.28
CA ALA A 18 -0.22 -0.31 6.68
C ALA A 18 -1.44 -0.41 7.61
N ARG A 19 -1.67 0.60 8.44
CA ARG A 19 -2.85 0.71 9.32
C ARG A 19 -3.54 2.04 9.11
N VAL A 20 -4.86 2.00 9.19
CA VAL A 20 -5.73 3.18 9.10
C VAL A 20 -5.58 4.05 10.34
N GLY A 21 -5.82 5.35 10.16
CA GLY A 21 -5.82 6.37 11.19
C GLY A 21 -6.69 7.55 10.74
N THR A 22 -7.15 8.37 11.68
CA THR A 22 -7.99 9.56 11.43
C THR A 22 -7.17 10.84 11.28
N SER A 23 -5.93 10.85 11.77
CA SER A 23 -5.02 11.99 11.64
C SER A 23 -4.45 12.08 10.22
N GLU A 24 -4.06 13.30 9.83
CA GLU A 24 -3.23 13.54 8.65
C GLU A 24 -1.75 13.18 8.85
N GLU A 25 -1.34 12.99 10.09
CA GLU A 25 0.00 12.56 10.44
C GLU A 25 0.13 11.02 10.41
N PHE A 26 1.35 10.54 10.21
CA PHE A 26 1.66 9.12 10.17
C PHE A 26 2.99 8.80 10.84
N TYR A 27 3.22 7.51 11.07
CA TYR A 27 4.51 6.94 11.45
C TYR A 27 4.82 5.72 10.58
N LEU A 28 6.06 5.23 10.63
CA LEU A 28 6.44 4.01 9.92
C LEU A 28 6.19 2.77 10.78
N GLY A 29 5.68 1.71 10.17
CA GLY A 29 5.57 0.41 10.82
C GLY A 29 6.93 -0.15 11.25
N PRO A 30 6.95 -1.10 12.20
CA PRO A 30 8.18 -1.76 12.61
C PRO A 30 8.80 -2.57 11.45
N GLU A 31 10.13 -2.51 11.33
CA GLU A 31 10.89 -3.29 10.33
C GLU A 31 11.45 -4.61 10.91
N THR A 32 11.19 -4.87 12.19
CA THR A 32 11.56 -6.12 12.87
C THR A 32 10.35 -6.73 13.59
N SER A 33 10.39 -8.05 13.81
CA SER A 33 9.33 -8.74 14.56
C SER A 33 9.21 -8.18 15.98
N ALA A 34 7.99 -7.84 16.38
CA ALA A 34 7.68 -7.20 17.66
C ALA A 34 8.47 -5.89 17.91
N GLY A 35 8.96 -5.25 16.85
CA GLY A 35 9.65 -3.97 16.93
C GLY A 35 8.71 -2.81 17.28
N MET A 36 9.31 -1.71 17.71
CA MET A 36 8.60 -0.44 17.90
C MET A 36 8.27 0.22 16.55
N PRO A 37 7.20 1.03 16.46
CA PRO A 37 7.03 1.93 15.33
C PRO A 37 8.26 2.83 15.16
N LEU A 38 8.50 3.28 13.93
CA LEU A 38 9.63 4.16 13.61
C LEU A 38 9.13 5.57 13.31
N THR A 39 9.95 6.57 13.63
CA THR A 39 9.68 7.96 13.27
C THR A 39 9.74 8.16 11.75
N TRP A 40 9.17 9.25 11.29
CA TRP A 40 9.33 9.73 9.93
C TRP A 40 9.89 11.16 9.97
N PRO A 41 10.90 11.50 9.15
CA PRO A 41 11.56 10.68 8.12
C PRO A 41 12.73 9.82 8.61
N GLU A 42 13.24 10.00 9.82
CA GLU A 42 14.52 9.41 10.27
C GLU A 42 14.48 7.88 10.42
N ALA A 43 13.29 7.30 10.51
CA ALA A 43 13.07 5.86 10.65
C ALA A 43 13.82 5.22 11.83
N VAL A 44 13.89 5.94 12.95
CA VAL A 44 14.42 5.42 14.21
C VAL A 44 13.29 4.94 15.13
N PRO A 45 13.52 3.95 16.00
CA PRO A 45 12.51 3.49 16.95
C PRO A 45 11.94 4.62 17.80
N ALA A 46 10.62 4.70 17.87
CA ALA A 46 9.92 5.65 18.71
C ALA A 46 10.19 5.38 20.19
N THR A 47 10.37 6.45 20.96
CA THR A 47 10.63 6.39 22.40
C THR A 47 9.44 6.81 23.26
N SER A 48 8.37 7.33 22.65
CA SER A 48 7.13 7.73 23.31
C SER A 48 5.91 7.07 22.67
N GLU A 49 4.90 6.78 23.49
CA GLU A 49 3.56 6.36 23.05
C GLU A 49 2.79 7.46 22.30
N ASP A 50 3.23 8.71 22.45
CA ASP A 50 2.68 9.85 21.70
C ASP A 50 2.85 9.70 20.18
N ILE A 51 3.59 8.69 19.70
CA ILE A 51 3.69 8.39 18.27
C ILE A 51 2.34 7.96 17.67
N PHE A 52 1.45 7.35 18.46
CA PHE A 52 0.21 6.77 17.93
C PHE A 52 -0.92 7.77 17.70
N ARG A 53 -0.87 8.93 18.36
CA ARG A 53 -1.90 9.96 18.25
C ARG A 53 -1.27 11.32 17.99
N ASP A 54 -1.97 12.17 17.24
CA ASP A 54 -1.55 13.56 17.09
C ASP A 54 -1.99 14.42 18.28
N GLN A 55 -1.67 15.71 18.22
CA GLN A 55 -2.00 16.70 19.25
C GLN A 55 -3.51 16.87 19.50
N ASN A 56 -4.36 16.48 18.56
CA ASN A 56 -5.83 16.53 18.68
C ASN A 56 -6.40 15.21 19.26
N GLY A 57 -5.55 14.20 19.47
CA GLY A 57 -5.94 12.87 19.91
C GLY A 57 -6.37 11.95 18.76
N ASP A 58 -6.27 12.39 17.51
CA ASP A 58 -6.59 11.58 16.33
C ASP A 58 -5.54 10.51 16.12
N MET A 59 -5.96 9.34 15.63
CA MET A 59 -5.06 8.21 15.45
C MET A 59 -4.17 8.44 14.23
N ARG A 60 -2.85 8.42 14.40
CA ARG A 60 -1.91 8.48 13.27
C ARG A 60 -1.99 7.22 12.41
N ARG A 61 -1.83 7.39 11.11
CA ARG A 61 -1.72 6.27 10.16
C ARG A 61 -0.39 5.54 10.36
N GLN A 62 -0.36 4.23 10.13
CA GLN A 62 0.89 3.48 10.04
C GLN A 62 1.22 3.25 8.57
N ALA A 63 2.32 3.80 8.09
CA ALA A 63 2.82 3.57 6.74
C ALA A 63 3.70 2.30 6.68
N ALA A 64 3.61 1.58 5.56
CA ALA A 64 4.55 0.51 5.24
C ALA A 64 5.65 1.07 4.34
N ARG A 65 6.91 1.00 4.78
CA ARG A 65 8.06 1.37 3.95
C ARG A 65 8.53 0.17 3.14
N PHE A 66 8.78 0.39 1.86
CA PHE A 66 9.37 -0.59 0.96
C PHE A 66 10.76 -0.11 0.52
N LYS A 67 11.68 -1.05 0.36
CA LYS A 67 13.08 -0.82 -0.02
C LYS A 67 13.45 -1.80 -1.12
N ILE A 68 14.37 -1.40 -1.99
CA ILE A 68 14.94 -2.26 -3.03
C ILE A 68 16.29 -2.77 -2.53
N TYR A 69 16.52 -4.06 -2.66
CA TYR A 69 17.81 -4.68 -2.40
C TYR A 69 18.29 -5.40 -3.66
N ARG A 70 19.60 -5.38 -3.89
CA ARG A 70 20.25 -6.19 -4.92
C ARG A 70 21.15 -7.24 -4.28
N TYR A 71 21.27 -8.36 -4.97
CA TYR A 71 22.12 -9.50 -4.60
C TYR A 71 22.99 -9.86 -5.79
N LYS A 72 24.28 -10.05 -5.57
CA LYS A 72 25.15 -10.58 -6.60
C LYS A 72 24.75 -12.03 -6.89
N GLU A 73 24.67 -12.39 -8.16
CA GLU A 73 24.33 -13.76 -8.56
C GLU A 73 25.31 -14.77 -7.94
N GLY A 74 24.77 -15.79 -7.26
CA GLY A 74 25.54 -16.75 -6.47
C GLY A 74 25.84 -16.35 -5.01
N CYS A 75 25.54 -15.11 -4.60
CA CYS A 75 25.77 -14.59 -3.25
C CYS A 75 24.47 -14.04 -2.62
N GLU A 76 23.49 -14.91 -2.37
CA GLU A 76 22.17 -14.48 -1.85
C GLU A 76 22.17 -13.97 -0.40
N HIS A 77 23.28 -14.12 0.32
CA HIS A 77 23.44 -13.64 1.70
C HIS A 77 24.00 -12.21 1.79
N GLU A 78 24.43 -11.63 0.66
CA GLU A 78 25.00 -10.28 0.60
C GLU A 78 23.99 -9.31 -0.01
N ALA A 79 23.06 -8.83 0.81
CA ALA A 79 22.07 -7.84 0.40
C ALA A 79 22.66 -6.42 0.43
N GLU A 80 22.56 -5.70 -0.67
CA GLU A 80 22.88 -4.26 -0.73
C GLU A 80 21.61 -3.46 -1.00
N GLU A 81 21.32 -2.47 -0.17
CA GLU A 81 20.20 -1.54 -0.42
C GLU A 81 20.47 -0.67 -1.65
N VAL A 82 19.45 -0.52 -2.48
CA VAL A 82 19.47 0.26 -3.70
C VAL A 82 18.61 1.50 -3.51
N THR A 83 19.24 2.67 -3.63
CA THR A 83 18.60 3.99 -3.52
C THR A 83 19.02 4.85 -4.71
N LEU A 84 18.50 6.07 -4.80
CA LEU A 84 18.99 7.08 -5.75
C LEU A 84 20.43 7.54 -5.48
N ASN A 85 21.04 7.16 -4.34
CA ASN A 85 22.46 7.39 -4.05
C ASN A 85 23.36 6.25 -4.56
N THR A 86 22.79 5.10 -4.93
CA THR A 86 23.56 3.96 -5.44
C THR A 86 24.15 4.30 -6.81
N PRO A 87 25.48 4.17 -7.01
CA PRO A 87 26.11 4.47 -8.30
C PRO A 87 25.47 3.69 -9.46
N GLY A 88 25.16 4.41 -10.54
CA GLY A 88 24.51 3.86 -11.74
C GLY A 88 22.98 3.85 -11.71
N VAL A 89 22.34 4.16 -10.58
CA VAL A 89 20.87 4.32 -10.52
C VAL A 89 20.48 5.72 -10.99
N HIS A 90 19.77 5.80 -12.11
CA HIS A 90 19.25 7.07 -12.64
C HIS A 90 17.83 7.40 -12.14
N LYS A 91 17.00 6.39 -11.93
CA LYS A 91 15.60 6.54 -11.52
C LYS A 91 15.14 5.30 -10.78
N ILE A 92 14.37 5.51 -9.71
CA ILE A 92 13.53 4.50 -9.07
C ILE A 92 12.09 4.96 -9.27
N GLU A 93 11.24 4.10 -9.82
CA GLU A 93 9.82 4.36 -10.00
C GLU A 93 9.01 3.27 -9.33
N TRP A 94 8.18 3.66 -8.38
CA TRP A 94 7.26 2.79 -7.67
C TRP A 94 5.90 2.86 -8.33
N THR A 95 5.30 1.69 -8.61
CA THR A 95 3.89 1.59 -9.03
C THR A 95 3.11 0.86 -7.95
N VAL A 96 2.09 1.50 -7.39
CA VAL A 96 1.24 0.94 -6.33
C VAL A 96 -0.21 0.92 -6.79
N HIS A 97 -0.88 -0.23 -6.64
CA HIS A 97 -2.31 -0.38 -6.96
C HIS A 97 -3.02 -1.06 -5.80
N VAL A 98 -3.83 -0.28 -5.09
CA VAL A 98 -4.67 -0.77 -3.98
C VAL A 98 -6.12 -0.78 -4.42
N ALA A 99 -6.88 -1.78 -3.98
CA ALA A 99 -8.31 -1.87 -4.22
C ALA A 99 -9.02 -2.57 -3.06
N ASN A 100 -10.29 -2.24 -2.86
CA ASN A 100 -11.16 -2.91 -1.90
C ASN A 100 -12.27 -3.66 -2.63
N LYS A 101 -12.20 -4.99 -2.61
CA LYS A 101 -13.19 -5.89 -3.23
C LYS A 101 -14.21 -6.46 -2.24
N LYS A 102 -14.23 -6.00 -0.99
CA LYS A 102 -15.05 -6.60 0.08
C LYS A 102 -16.52 -6.66 -0.29
N SER A 103 -17.08 -5.59 -0.88
CA SER A 103 -18.50 -5.52 -1.23
C SER A 103 -18.88 -6.41 -2.42
N SER A 104 -17.92 -6.75 -3.29
CA SER A 104 -18.13 -7.63 -4.44
C SER A 104 -17.99 -9.13 -4.08
N TRP A 105 -17.43 -9.42 -2.91
CA TRP A 105 -17.07 -10.78 -2.49
C TRP A 105 -18.22 -11.56 -1.83
N TYR A 106 -17.93 -12.81 -1.46
CA TYR A 106 -18.81 -13.68 -0.69
C TYR A 106 -19.07 -13.17 0.74
N GLU A 107 -20.21 -13.56 1.31
CA GLU A 107 -20.47 -13.38 2.74
C GLU A 107 -19.51 -14.25 3.57
N TYR A 108 -19.11 -13.75 4.73
CA TYR A 108 -18.27 -14.52 5.64
C TYR A 108 -19.14 -15.43 6.50
N GLN A 109 -18.99 -16.75 6.34
CA GLN A 109 -19.74 -17.77 7.09
C GLN A 109 -18.82 -18.66 7.95
N THR A 110 -17.78 -18.05 8.54
CA THR A 110 -16.81 -18.72 9.41
C THR A 110 -15.88 -19.68 8.66
N ASN A 111 -16.21 -20.96 8.56
CA ASN A 111 -15.30 -22.00 8.04
C ASN A 111 -15.36 -22.23 6.51
N PRO A 112 -16.51 -22.07 5.82
CA PRO A 112 -16.54 -22.16 4.35
C PRO A 112 -15.68 -21.04 3.74
N GLY A 113 -14.78 -21.42 2.82
CA GLY A 113 -13.81 -20.53 2.18
C GLY A 113 -12.34 -20.92 2.40
N GLU A 114 -12.03 -21.86 3.30
CA GLU A 114 -10.71 -22.52 3.34
C GLU A 114 -10.50 -23.42 2.10
N LEU A 115 -11.59 -24.00 1.61
CA LEU A 115 -11.72 -24.64 0.30
C LEU A 115 -12.52 -23.72 -0.64
N PRO A 116 -12.49 -23.95 -1.98
CA PRO A 116 -13.34 -23.20 -2.90
C PRO A 116 -14.79 -23.15 -2.42
N TYR A 117 -15.40 -21.97 -2.47
CA TYR A 117 -16.79 -21.78 -2.08
C TYR A 117 -17.71 -22.72 -2.85
N SER A 118 -18.71 -23.27 -2.16
CA SER A 118 -19.75 -24.04 -2.85
C SER A 118 -20.48 -23.16 -3.87
N PRO A 119 -21.02 -23.72 -4.96
CA PRO A 119 -21.73 -22.93 -5.98
C PRO A 119 -22.91 -22.10 -5.44
N ASN A 120 -23.45 -22.46 -4.29
CA ASN A 120 -24.56 -21.77 -3.62
C ASN A 120 -24.13 -20.86 -2.46
N HIS A 121 -22.83 -20.61 -2.26
CA HIS A 121 -22.36 -19.73 -1.21
C HIS A 121 -22.82 -18.29 -1.48
N PRO A 122 -23.43 -17.59 -0.49
CA PRO A 122 -24.04 -16.29 -0.76
C PRO A 122 -23.00 -15.21 -1.04
N LEU A 123 -23.32 -14.37 -2.02
CA LEU A 123 -22.56 -13.15 -2.32
C LEU A 123 -23.02 -12.01 -1.43
N ARG A 124 -22.09 -11.12 -1.05
CA ARG A 124 -22.47 -9.78 -0.57
C ARG A 124 -23.13 -9.01 -1.73
N ASN A 125 -24.08 -8.15 -1.37
CA ASN A 125 -24.91 -7.39 -2.31
C ASN A 125 -25.53 -8.30 -3.40
N PRO A 126 -26.26 -9.36 -3.03
CA PRO A 126 -26.74 -10.38 -3.97
C PRO A 126 -27.82 -9.87 -4.93
N SER A 127 -28.44 -8.71 -4.62
CA SER A 127 -29.40 -8.05 -5.50
C SER A 127 -28.77 -7.44 -6.75
N ILE A 128 -27.45 -7.24 -6.78
CA ILE A 128 -26.70 -6.79 -7.95
C ILE A 128 -26.18 -8.02 -8.68
N ILE A 129 -26.90 -8.44 -9.71
CA ILE A 129 -26.70 -9.72 -10.41
C ILE A 129 -25.65 -9.58 -11.52
N GLU A 130 -25.78 -8.55 -12.35
CA GLU A 130 -24.95 -8.37 -13.55
C GLU A 130 -23.47 -8.20 -13.20
N ALA A 131 -22.62 -9.08 -13.73
CA ALA A 131 -21.20 -9.13 -13.39
C ALA A 131 -20.46 -7.80 -13.66
N GLU A 132 -20.77 -7.15 -14.77
CA GLU A 132 -20.19 -5.86 -15.13
C GLU A 132 -20.62 -4.74 -14.16
N VAL A 133 -21.88 -4.74 -13.72
CA VAL A 133 -22.39 -3.78 -12.72
C VAL A 133 -21.72 -4.02 -11.38
N ARG A 134 -21.56 -5.29 -10.96
CA ARG A 134 -20.83 -5.64 -9.73
C ARG A 134 -19.40 -5.14 -9.79
N GLN A 135 -18.68 -5.38 -10.89
CA GLN A 135 -17.30 -4.92 -11.04
C GLN A 135 -17.18 -3.40 -10.97
N LYS A 136 -18.11 -2.67 -11.61
CA LYS A 136 -18.10 -1.20 -11.67
C LYS A 136 -18.59 -0.50 -10.41
N THR A 137 -19.36 -1.15 -9.54
CA THR A 137 -20.04 -0.48 -8.41
C THR A 137 -19.68 -1.05 -7.03
N LEU A 138 -19.22 -2.29 -6.94
CA LEU A 138 -18.93 -2.97 -5.67
C LEU A 138 -17.42 -3.09 -5.36
N ILE A 139 -16.56 -2.60 -6.24
CA ILE A 139 -15.12 -2.56 -6.02
C ILE A 139 -14.72 -1.09 -5.87
N THR A 140 -14.11 -0.73 -4.75
CA THR A 140 -13.43 0.56 -4.64
C THR A 140 -12.04 0.41 -5.24
N ASP A 141 -11.81 1.05 -6.37
CA ASP A 141 -10.55 1.00 -7.11
C ASP A 141 -10.20 2.40 -7.64
N PRO A 142 -9.20 3.09 -7.05
CA PRO A 142 -8.69 4.37 -7.53
C PRO A 142 -7.69 4.24 -8.69
N GLY A 143 -7.43 3.03 -9.18
CA GLY A 143 -6.37 2.74 -10.12
C GLY A 143 -4.97 2.84 -9.50
N LYS A 144 -3.95 2.53 -10.30
CA LYS A 144 -2.55 2.62 -9.87
C LYS A 144 -2.07 4.07 -9.68
N ARG A 145 -1.06 4.25 -8.82
CA ARG A 145 -0.25 5.47 -8.72
C ARG A 145 1.21 5.16 -9.02
N GLN A 146 1.86 6.07 -9.73
CA GLN A 146 3.28 6.02 -10.01
C GLN A 146 3.96 7.18 -9.30
N ILE A 147 5.07 6.91 -8.62
CA ILE A 147 5.84 7.89 -7.88
C ILE A 147 7.34 7.62 -8.06
N SER A 148 8.13 8.67 -8.24
CA SER A 148 9.57 8.56 -8.46
C SER A 148 10.28 9.85 -8.06
N GLY A 149 11.49 9.74 -7.53
CA GLY A 149 12.30 10.88 -7.11
C GLY A 149 12.35 11.04 -5.60
N ARG A 150 13.04 12.07 -5.13
CA ARG A 150 13.28 12.30 -3.69
C ARG A 150 12.16 13.11 -3.06
N SER A 151 11.78 12.76 -1.84
CA SER A 151 10.84 13.47 -0.97
C SER A 151 9.50 13.78 -1.65
N GLN A 152 9.02 12.87 -2.51
CA GLN A 152 7.78 13.07 -3.26
C GLN A 152 6.57 12.74 -2.40
N HIS A 153 5.62 13.67 -2.34
CA HIS A 153 4.34 13.55 -1.66
C HIS A 153 3.34 14.56 -2.27
N GLY A 154 2.06 14.44 -1.93
CA GLY A 154 1.01 15.35 -2.39
C GLY A 154 -0.16 14.67 -3.08
N GLN A 155 -1.18 15.46 -3.43
CA GLN A 155 -2.50 14.98 -3.84
C GLN A 155 -2.48 14.06 -5.08
N GLN A 156 -1.51 14.25 -5.99
CA GLN A 156 -1.34 13.39 -7.17
C GLN A 156 -0.95 11.94 -6.82
N TYR A 157 -0.44 11.70 -5.61
CA TYR A 157 -0.05 10.37 -5.12
C TYR A 157 -1.09 9.76 -4.15
N THR A 158 -2.21 10.46 -3.93
CA THR A 158 -3.36 9.96 -3.17
C THR A 158 -4.14 8.96 -4.02
N PHE A 159 -4.53 7.82 -3.44
CA PHE A 159 -5.38 6.79 -4.03
C PHE A 159 -6.86 7.22 -4.02
N SER A 160 -7.16 8.35 -4.66
CA SER A 160 -8.50 8.95 -4.76
C SER A 160 -9.10 8.80 -6.16
N LYS A 161 -10.34 9.29 -6.36
CA LYS A 161 -10.90 9.47 -7.72
C LYS A 161 -10.01 10.38 -8.59
N ALA A 162 -9.40 11.39 -7.98
CA ALA A 162 -8.48 12.31 -8.65
C ALA A 162 -7.11 11.65 -8.82
N GLY A 163 -6.56 11.70 -10.04
CA GLY A 163 -5.23 11.15 -10.36
C GLY A 163 -5.23 9.72 -10.91
N ALA A 164 -6.39 9.08 -11.10
CA ALA A 164 -6.47 7.82 -11.81
C ALA A 164 -6.20 8.06 -13.31
N ALA A 165 -5.08 7.54 -13.84
CA ALA A 165 -4.80 7.52 -15.27
C ALA A 165 -5.53 6.38 -16.01
N ASP A 166 -6.25 5.52 -15.28
CA ASP A 166 -6.86 4.30 -15.77
C ASP A 166 -8.38 4.48 -16.02
N GLN A 167 -8.91 3.71 -16.98
CA GLN A 167 -10.31 3.68 -17.37
C GLN A 167 -11.23 3.08 -16.28
N TYR A 168 -10.66 2.39 -15.30
CA TYR A 168 -11.39 1.69 -14.23
C TYR A 168 -11.15 2.35 -12.87
N CYS A 169 -11.67 3.57 -12.71
CA CYS A 169 -11.81 4.20 -11.39
C CYS A 169 -13.24 3.98 -10.86
N SER A 170 -13.39 3.36 -9.70
CA SER A 170 -14.68 3.15 -9.06
C SER A 170 -14.63 3.45 -7.57
N PHE A 171 -15.64 4.17 -7.10
CA PHE A 171 -15.86 4.44 -5.69
C PHE A 171 -17.34 4.25 -5.36
N PRO A 172 -17.65 3.96 -4.09
CA PRO A 172 -19.03 3.88 -3.64
C PRO A 172 -19.78 5.22 -3.85
N PRO A 173 -21.13 5.19 -3.91
CA PRO A 173 -21.95 6.40 -4.02
C PRO A 173 -21.66 7.44 -2.92
N GLU A 174 -21.80 8.72 -3.26
CA GLU A 174 -21.49 9.85 -2.35
C GLU A 174 -22.51 10.02 -1.22
N ASN A 175 -23.66 9.35 -1.28
CA ASN A 175 -24.68 9.40 -0.25
C ASN A 175 -24.55 8.29 0.81
N ILE A 176 -23.42 7.58 0.86
CA ILE A 176 -23.16 6.60 1.91
C ILE A 176 -23.02 7.32 3.26
N LYS A 177 -23.66 6.73 4.27
CA LYS A 177 -23.62 7.20 5.66
C LYS A 177 -22.85 6.19 6.53
N PRO A 178 -22.19 6.64 7.62
CA PRO A 178 -22.09 8.03 8.06
C PRO A 178 -21.05 8.88 7.30
N PHE A 179 -20.13 8.25 6.57
CA PHE A 179 -19.03 8.94 5.88
C PHE A 179 -18.91 8.53 4.42
N THR A 180 -18.51 9.48 3.58
CA THR A 180 -18.07 9.23 2.20
C THR A 180 -16.71 8.54 2.18
N ILE A 181 -16.44 7.79 1.11
CA ILE A 181 -15.12 7.19 0.87
C ILE A 181 -14.52 7.94 -0.31
N GLU A 182 -13.47 8.70 -0.04
CA GLU A 182 -12.84 9.58 -1.04
C GLU A 182 -11.42 9.14 -1.42
N THR A 183 -10.79 8.31 -0.57
CA THR A 183 -9.44 7.80 -0.77
C THR A 183 -9.25 6.41 -0.15
N LEU A 184 -8.31 5.63 -0.69
CA LEU A 184 -7.77 4.41 -0.08
C LEU A 184 -6.40 4.61 0.58
N GLY A 185 -5.92 5.85 0.67
CA GLY A 185 -4.63 6.22 1.27
C GLY A 185 -3.76 7.03 0.30
N GLU A 186 -2.46 6.96 0.49
CA GLU A 186 -1.46 7.70 -0.31
C GLU A 186 -0.13 6.94 -0.39
N CYS A 187 0.72 7.30 -1.34
CA CYS A 187 2.13 6.90 -1.37
C CYS A 187 3.06 8.11 -1.37
N GLN A 188 4.25 7.92 -0.80
CA GLN A 188 5.29 8.94 -0.69
C GLN A 188 6.67 8.29 -0.88
N THR A 189 7.68 9.09 -1.23
CA THR A 189 9.09 8.67 -1.23
C THR A 189 9.87 9.48 -0.20
N ASP A 190 10.87 8.84 0.43
CA ASP A 190 11.82 9.54 1.29
C ASP A 190 12.87 10.29 0.45
N ASP A 191 13.86 10.87 1.10
CA ASP A 191 14.97 11.57 0.45
C ASP A 191 15.92 10.64 -0.33
N HIS A 192 15.73 9.32 -0.25
CA HIS A 192 16.53 8.28 -0.91
C HIS A 192 15.83 7.62 -2.12
N GLY A 193 14.51 7.79 -2.27
CA GLY A 193 13.75 7.48 -3.48
C GLY A 193 12.87 6.24 -3.42
#